data_AF-A0A6A4UIS9-F1
#
_entry.id   AF-A0A6A4UIS9-F1
#
_cell.length_a   1.000
_cell.length_b   1.000
_cell.length_c   1.000
_cell.angle_alpha   90.00
_cell.angle_beta   90.00
_cell.angle_gamma   90.00
#
_symmetry.space_group_name_H-M   'P 1'
#
loop_
_entity.id
_entity.type
_entity.pdbx_description
1 polymer ?
#
loop_
_entity_poly.entity_id
_entity_poly.type
_entity_poly.pdbx_seq_one_letter_code
_entity_poly.pdbx_strand_id
1 'polypeptide(L)'
;MKKISSMNKNNDSLRGKSPIWIILQMKTFWIALSLLFGLILVFGIAEEFIPHNHDPIVQKTRETKSTPEVESDVIRISSKFICTCGDCSGETLTICKCKYAVTERNLIRELVTKKTQEEEIVKTINAKYGGLKNVSKL
;
A
#
# COMPACT_ATOMS: atom_id res chain seq x y z
N MET A 1 51.40 -10.13 -51.37
CA MET A 1 52.61 -10.17 -50.51
C MET A 1 52.81 -8.81 -49.87
N LYS A 2 53.19 -8.83 -48.58
CA LYS A 2 54.02 -7.88 -47.80
C LYS A 2 53.85 -6.37 -48.07
N LYS A 3 53.33 -5.57 -47.12
CA LYS A 3 53.85 -5.19 -45.78
C LYS A 3 54.72 -3.91 -45.83
N ILE A 4 54.07 -2.81 -45.43
CA ILE A 4 54.46 -1.78 -44.43
C ILE A 4 55.89 -1.23 -44.46
N SER A 5 56.00 0.09 -44.61
CA SER A 5 56.76 1.05 -43.75
C SER A 5 56.84 2.41 -44.50
N SER A 6 56.80 3.60 -43.90
CA SER A 6 56.96 4.02 -42.51
C SER A 6 56.63 5.52 -42.34
N MET A 7 55.94 5.83 -41.24
CA MET A 7 56.10 6.97 -40.29
C MET A 7 56.67 8.32 -40.75
N ASN A 8 55.94 9.41 -40.44
CA ASN A 8 56.31 10.59 -39.61
C ASN A 8 55.26 11.71 -39.82
N LYS A 9 54.86 12.60 -38.91
CA LYS A 9 55.17 12.90 -37.50
C LYS A 9 54.06 13.87 -37.02
N ASN A 10 53.48 13.55 -35.88
CA ASN A 10 52.86 14.38 -34.85
C ASN A 10 52.57 15.87 -35.15
N ASN A 11 51.34 16.29 -34.85
CA ASN A 11 51.16 17.48 -34.01
C ASN A 11 49.85 17.36 -33.22
N ASP A 12 50.02 16.94 -31.97
CA ASP A 12 49.07 17.16 -30.90
C ASP A 12 48.65 18.63 -30.86
N SER A 13 47.35 18.88 -31.02
CA SER A 13 46.75 20.12 -30.53
C SER A 13 45.69 19.72 -29.51
N LEU A 14 46.18 19.39 -28.32
CA LEU A 14 45.45 19.49 -27.06
C LEU A 14 45.03 20.95 -26.86
N ARG A 15 43.94 21.37 -27.51
CA ARG A 15 43.32 22.67 -27.23
C ARG A 15 42.45 22.52 -25.99
N GLY A 16 43.09 22.69 -24.84
CA GLY A 16 42.48 22.61 -23.51
C GLY A 16 41.24 23.50 -23.41
N LYS A 17 40.10 22.88 -23.08
CA LYS A 17 38.94 23.61 -22.56
C LYS A 17 39.34 24.21 -21.21
N SER A 18 39.31 25.55 -21.12
CA SER A 18 39.68 26.30 -19.92
C SER A 18 38.92 25.78 -18.68
N PRO A 19 39.58 25.60 -17.52
CA PRO A 19 38.97 25.04 -16.31
C PRO A 19 37.78 25.86 -15.77
N ILE A 20 37.69 27.13 -16.15
CA ILE A 20 36.58 28.05 -15.83
C ILE A 20 35.24 27.56 -16.42
N TRP A 21 35.28 26.93 -17.61
CA TRP A 21 34.07 26.41 -18.26
C TRP A 21 33.49 25.22 -17.50
N ILE A 22 34.33 24.40 -16.87
CA ILE A 22 33.92 23.26 -16.03
C ILE A 22 33.26 23.76 -14.73
N ILE A 23 33.78 24.82 -14.13
CA ILE A 23 33.21 25.45 -12.92
C ILE A 23 31.82 26.07 -13.21
N LEU A 24 31.66 26.67 -14.39
CA LEU A 24 30.38 27.28 -14.80
C LEU A 24 29.29 26.24 -15.09
N GLN A 25 29.67 25.10 -15.69
CA GLN A 25 28.79 23.94 -15.92
C GLN A 25 28.34 23.29 -14.60
N MET A 26 29.17 23.35 -13.56
CA MET A 26 28.86 22.79 -12.25
C MET A 26 27.71 23.54 -11.58
N LYS A 27 27.72 24.89 -11.60
CA LYS A 27 26.62 25.71 -11.03
C LYS A 27 25.27 25.43 -11.70
N THR A 28 25.23 25.34 -13.02
CA THR A 28 23.99 25.05 -13.75
C THR A 28 23.48 23.64 -13.47
N PHE A 29 24.39 22.68 -13.27
CA PHE A 29 24.03 21.31 -12.88
C PHE A 29 23.42 21.25 -11.47
N TRP A 30 23.98 21.98 -10.50
CA TRP A 30 23.43 22.05 -9.13
C TRP A 30 22.03 22.67 -9.08
N ILE A 31 21.77 23.71 -9.89
CA ILE A 31 20.45 24.34 -9.97
C ILE A 31 19.42 23.35 -10.54
N ALA A 32 19.75 22.68 -11.66
CA ALA A 32 18.88 21.69 -12.28
C ALA A 32 18.60 20.50 -11.35
N LEU A 33 19.64 20.00 -10.65
CA LEU A 33 19.52 18.90 -9.70
C LEU A 33 18.64 19.27 -8.50
N SER A 34 18.80 20.49 -7.96
CA SER A 34 17.96 20.97 -6.87
C SER A 34 16.48 21.10 -7.27
N LEU A 35 16.22 21.52 -8.50
CA LEU A 35 14.85 21.68 -9.03
C LEU A 35 14.19 20.31 -9.28
N LEU A 36 14.96 19.35 -9.79
CA LEU A 36 14.51 17.97 -9.98
C LEU A 36 14.23 17.28 -8.64
N PHE A 37 15.13 17.45 -7.66
CA PHE A 37 14.98 16.85 -6.33
C PHE A 37 13.79 17.45 -5.57
N GLY A 38 13.56 18.76 -5.68
CA GLY A 38 12.36 19.40 -5.14
C GLY A 38 11.07 18.83 -5.74
N LEU A 39 11.05 18.57 -7.05
CA LEU A 39 9.91 17.95 -7.72
C LEU A 39 9.66 16.52 -7.20
N ILE A 40 10.72 15.70 -7.09
CA ILE A 40 10.63 14.32 -6.59
C ILE A 40 10.17 14.28 -5.13
N LEU A 41 10.62 15.22 -4.28
CA LEU A 41 10.14 15.32 -2.89
C LEU A 41 8.65 15.65 -2.80
N VAL A 42 8.10 16.44 -3.74
CA VAL A 42 6.65 16.74 -3.82
C VAL A 42 5.85 15.50 -4.27
N PHE A 43 6.38 14.69 -5.18
CA PHE A 43 5.73 13.45 -5.59
C PHE A 43 5.86 12.32 -4.56
N GLY A 44 6.98 12.22 -3.82
CA GLY A 44 7.21 11.17 -2.82
C GLY A 44 6.31 11.26 -1.58
N ILE A 45 5.88 12.47 -1.20
CA ILE A 45 4.90 12.67 -0.12
C ILE A 45 3.44 12.47 -0.57
N ALA A 46 3.19 12.31 -1.88
CA ALA A 46 1.84 12.10 -2.39
C ALA A 46 1.36 10.64 -2.32
N GLU A 47 2.24 9.68 -1.99
CA GLU A 47 1.84 8.26 -1.88
C GLU A 47 1.29 7.85 -0.51
N GLU A 48 1.47 8.65 0.55
CA GLU A 48 1.03 8.28 1.91
C GLU A 48 -0.20 9.04 2.42
N PHE A 49 -0.62 10.11 1.74
CA PHE A 49 -1.89 10.77 2.02
C PHE A 49 -2.94 10.32 1.00
N ILE A 50 -3.29 9.03 1.02
CA ILE A 50 -4.65 8.66 0.64
C ILE A 50 -5.51 9.13 1.82
N PRO A 51 -6.30 10.21 1.71
CA PRO A 51 -7.32 10.47 2.71
C PRO A 51 -8.21 9.23 2.73
N HIS A 52 -8.19 8.50 3.83
CA HIS A 52 -9.20 7.50 4.12
C HIS A 52 -10.53 8.26 4.22
N ASN A 53 -11.18 8.47 3.07
CA ASN A 53 -12.60 8.75 3.03
C ASN A 53 -13.24 7.51 3.65
N HIS A 54 -13.42 7.56 4.97
CA HIS A 54 -14.32 6.67 5.65
C HIS A 54 -15.71 7.06 5.15
N ASP A 55 -16.12 6.48 4.03
CA ASP A 55 -17.52 6.47 3.67
C ASP A 55 -18.28 6.05 4.93
N PRO A 56 -19.32 6.80 5.34
CA PRO A 56 -20.05 6.48 6.55
C PRO A 56 -20.54 5.04 6.43
N ILE A 57 -20.04 4.17 7.31
CA ILE A 57 -20.38 2.75 7.31
C ILE A 57 -21.89 2.66 7.52
N VAL A 58 -22.62 2.30 6.48
CA VAL A 58 -24.07 2.10 6.54
C VAL A 58 -24.33 0.87 7.40
N GLN A 59 -24.67 1.10 8.67
CA GLN A 59 -24.86 0.03 9.64
C GLN A 59 -26.17 -0.71 9.41
N LYS A 60 -26.11 -2.05 9.35
CA LYS A 60 -27.30 -2.91 9.32
C LYS A 60 -27.69 -3.36 10.73
N THR A 61 -29.00 -3.47 10.94
CA THR A 61 -29.58 -3.91 12.22
C THR A 61 -29.86 -5.41 12.29
N ARG A 62 -29.77 -6.13 11.16
CA ARG A 62 -30.10 -7.55 11.07
C ARG A 62 -29.07 -8.33 10.26
N GLU A 63 -28.88 -9.59 10.65
CA GLU A 63 -28.11 -10.56 9.89
C GLU A 63 -28.83 -10.95 8.61
N THR A 64 -28.06 -11.11 7.54
CA THR A 64 -28.52 -11.70 6.28
C THR A 64 -28.61 -13.21 6.48
N LYS A 65 -29.72 -13.82 6.08
CA LYS A 65 -29.87 -15.28 6.15
C LYS A 65 -28.93 -15.94 5.14
N SER A 66 -28.26 -17.02 5.54
CA SER A 66 -27.44 -17.84 4.65
C SER A 66 -27.55 -19.33 5.00
N THR A 67 -26.93 -20.19 4.19
CA THR A 67 -26.91 -21.64 4.40
C THR A 67 -26.03 -22.04 5.59
N PRO A 68 -26.24 -23.21 6.22
CA PRO A 68 -25.40 -23.67 7.34
C PRO A 68 -23.90 -23.73 7.04
N GLU A 69 -23.52 -24.10 5.81
CA GLU A 69 -22.12 -24.13 5.36
C GLU A 69 -21.49 -22.73 5.40
N VAL A 70 -22.16 -21.75 4.79
CA VAL A 70 -21.74 -20.34 4.83
C VAL A 70 -21.64 -19.81 6.26
N GLU A 71 -22.61 -20.10 7.14
CA GLU A 71 -22.54 -19.63 8.54
C GLU A 71 -21.37 -20.25 9.31
N SER A 72 -20.99 -21.49 9.03
CA SER A 72 -19.81 -22.11 9.64
C SER A 72 -18.53 -21.32 9.33
N ASP A 73 -18.35 -20.95 8.06
CA ASP A 73 -17.23 -20.11 7.65
C ASP A 73 -17.30 -18.70 8.21
N VAL A 74 -18.50 -18.11 8.27
CA VAL A 74 -18.69 -16.78 8.87
C VAL A 74 -18.28 -16.79 10.33
N ILE A 75 -18.69 -17.79 11.11
CA ILE A 75 -18.30 -17.93 12.53
C ILE A 75 -16.78 -18.04 12.64
N ARG A 76 -16.19 -18.93 11.84
CA ARG A 76 -14.76 -19.22 11.84
C ARG A 76 -13.92 -17.98 11.52
N ILE A 77 -14.29 -17.23 10.48
CA ILE A 77 -13.63 -15.97 10.09
C ILE A 77 -13.87 -14.89 11.14
N SER A 78 -15.12 -14.70 11.59
CA SER A 78 -15.47 -13.69 12.60
C SER A 78 -14.74 -13.90 13.92
N SER A 79 -14.38 -15.14 14.27
CA SER A 79 -13.65 -15.45 15.51
C SER A 79 -12.25 -14.82 15.57
N LYS A 80 -11.70 -14.45 14.40
CA LYS A 80 -10.39 -13.80 14.25
C LYS A 80 -10.43 -12.30 14.58
N PHE A 81 -11.62 -11.73 14.74
CA PHE A 81 -11.79 -10.29 14.90
C PHE A 81 -12.45 -9.94 16.23
N ILE A 82 -12.07 -8.79 16.78
CA ILE A 82 -12.78 -8.09 17.84
C ILE A 82 -13.59 -6.94 17.23
N CYS A 83 -14.72 -6.60 17.86
CA CYS A 83 -15.50 -5.44 17.47
C CYS A 83 -14.76 -4.14 17.84
N THR A 84 -14.62 -3.23 16.88
CA THR A 84 -13.93 -1.94 17.04
C THR A 84 -14.87 -0.74 17.13
N CYS A 85 -16.16 -0.98 17.37
CA CYS A 85 -17.19 0.08 17.36
C CYS A 85 -17.04 1.13 18.47
N GLY A 86 -16.19 0.92 19.47
CA GLY A 86 -15.99 1.83 20.61
C GLY A 86 -17.05 1.75 21.72
N ASP A 87 -18.27 1.32 21.39
CA ASP A 87 -19.38 1.20 22.34
C ASP A 87 -19.47 -0.16 23.02
N CYS A 88 -18.77 -1.17 22.51
CA CYS A 88 -18.73 -2.52 23.06
C CYS A 88 -17.40 -2.77 23.78
N SER A 89 -17.40 -3.70 24.72
CA SER A 89 -16.23 -4.11 25.54
C SER A 89 -15.12 -4.84 24.77
N GLY A 90 -15.01 -4.63 23.44
CA GLY A 90 -14.04 -5.31 22.59
C GLY A 90 -14.32 -6.80 22.38
N GLU A 91 -15.58 -7.22 22.53
CA GLU A 91 -16.00 -8.60 22.30
C GLU A 91 -15.66 -9.07 20.88
N THR A 92 -15.46 -10.39 20.73
CA THR A 92 -15.32 -11.02 19.42
C THR A 92 -16.51 -10.74 18.52
N LEU A 93 -16.28 -10.64 17.20
CA LEU A 93 -17.37 -10.51 16.23
C LEU A 93 -18.34 -11.70 16.24
N THR A 94 -17.99 -12.86 16.77
CA THR A 94 -18.94 -13.96 16.94
C THR A 94 -19.98 -13.71 18.03
N ILE A 95 -19.65 -12.89 19.03
CA ILE A 95 -20.48 -12.65 20.22
C ILE A 95 -21.18 -11.29 20.12
N CYS A 96 -20.47 -10.26 19.67
CA CYS A 96 -20.95 -8.89 19.68
C CYS A 96 -22.19 -8.71 18.80
N LYS A 97 -23.28 -8.17 19.37
CA LYS A 97 -24.56 -7.98 18.65
C LYS A 97 -24.83 -6.55 18.21
N CYS A 98 -23.85 -5.65 18.32
CA CYS A 98 -24.04 -4.27 17.89
C CYS A 98 -24.22 -4.17 16.37
N LYS A 99 -24.82 -3.07 15.92
CA LYS A 99 -25.10 -2.84 14.48
C LYS A 99 -23.82 -2.84 13.63
N TYR A 100 -22.70 -2.39 14.21
CA TYR A 100 -21.39 -2.42 13.57
C TYR A 100 -20.94 -3.87 13.31
N ALA A 101 -20.92 -4.71 14.34
CA ALA A 101 -20.56 -6.13 14.22
C ALA A 101 -21.49 -6.92 13.30
N VAL A 102 -22.80 -6.61 13.29
CA VAL A 102 -23.77 -7.18 12.32
C VAL A 102 -23.38 -6.80 10.88
N THR A 103 -22.91 -5.58 10.66
CA THR A 103 -22.48 -5.10 9.34
C THR A 103 -21.22 -5.83 8.87
N GLU A 104 -20.26 -6.03 9.76
CA GLU A 104 -19.03 -6.79 9.49
C GLU A 104 -19.36 -8.25 9.14
N ARG A 105 -20.16 -8.94 9.95
CA ARG A 105 -20.58 -10.33 9.68
C ARG A 105 -21.36 -10.45 8.37
N ASN A 106 -22.18 -9.46 8.02
CA ASN A 106 -22.87 -9.43 6.74
C ASN A 106 -21.92 -9.32 5.55
N LEU A 107 -20.86 -8.51 5.66
CA LEU A 107 -19.85 -8.44 4.61
C LEU A 107 -19.08 -9.77 4.51
N ILE A 108 -18.75 -10.40 5.64
CA ILE A 108 -18.13 -11.73 5.65
C ILE A 108 -19.02 -12.74 4.92
N ARG A 109 -20.34 -12.78 5.23
CA ARG A 109 -21.30 -13.65 4.51
C ARG A 109 -21.30 -13.42 3.02
N GLU A 110 -21.31 -12.15 2.60
CA GLU A 110 -21.32 -11.81 1.18
C GLU A 110 -20.06 -12.36 0.47
N LEU A 111 -18.89 -12.18 1.08
CA LEU A 111 -17.62 -12.61 0.50
C LEU A 111 -17.47 -14.14 0.49
N VAL A 112 -17.92 -14.83 1.55
CA VAL A 112 -17.99 -16.30 1.61
C VAL A 112 -18.94 -16.82 0.53
N THR A 113 -20.12 -16.22 0.37
CA THR A 113 -21.09 -16.61 -0.67
C THR A 113 -20.51 -16.45 -2.07
N LYS A 114 -19.67 -15.43 -2.27
CA LYS A 114 -18.91 -15.20 -3.52
C LYS A 114 -17.72 -16.15 -3.71
N LYS A 115 -17.49 -17.09 -2.78
CA LYS A 115 -16.35 -18.03 -2.76
C LYS A 115 -14.99 -17.32 -2.75
N THR A 116 -14.93 -16.15 -2.11
CA THR A 116 -13.68 -15.41 -1.90
C THR A 116 -12.77 -16.23 -0.98
N GLN A 117 -11.46 -16.24 -1.24
CA GLN A 117 -10.52 -16.95 -0.38
C GLN A 117 -10.48 -16.29 1.00
N GLU A 118 -10.48 -17.10 2.05
CA GLU A 118 -10.54 -16.60 3.42
C GLU A 118 -9.46 -15.59 3.77
N GLU A 119 -8.24 -15.78 3.30
CA GLU A 119 -7.12 -14.86 3.53
C GLU A 119 -7.41 -13.47 2.97
N GLU A 120 -8.06 -13.40 1.81
CA GLU A 120 -8.51 -12.16 1.18
C GLU A 120 -9.70 -11.55 1.93
N ILE A 121 -10.63 -12.38 2.43
CA ILE A 121 -11.72 -11.93 3.31
C ILE A 121 -11.13 -11.27 4.56
N VAL A 122 -10.19 -11.94 5.23
CA VAL A 122 -9.55 -11.42 6.45
C VAL A 122 -8.83 -10.10 6.18
N LYS A 123 -8.07 -10.00 5.09
CA LYS A 123 -7.43 -8.74 4.67
C LYS A 123 -8.45 -7.65 4.42
N THR A 124 -9.53 -7.95 3.71
CA THR A 124 -10.60 -7.00 3.37
C THR A 124 -11.31 -6.47 4.62
N ILE A 125 -11.69 -7.36 5.54
CA ILE A 125 -12.33 -6.96 6.80
C ILE A 125 -11.37 -6.12 7.65
N ASN A 126 -10.12 -6.55 7.82
CA ASN A 126 -9.14 -5.80 8.61
C ASN A 126 -8.84 -4.43 8.00
N ALA A 127 -8.71 -4.32 6.67
CA ALA A 127 -8.49 -3.05 6.01
C ALA A 127 -9.67 -2.08 6.18
N LYS A 128 -10.91 -2.62 6.19
CA LYS A 128 -12.12 -1.80 6.27
C LYS A 128 -12.53 -1.42 7.70
N TYR A 129 -12.36 -2.33 8.65
CA TYR A 129 -12.88 -2.20 10.02
C TYR A 129 -11.83 -2.39 11.12
N GLY A 130 -10.65 -2.90 10.79
CA GLY A 130 -9.60 -3.23 11.75
C GLY A 130 -9.92 -4.48 12.57
N GLY A 131 -9.51 -4.47 13.84
CA GLY A 131 -9.95 -5.45 14.83
C GLY A 131 -9.39 -6.86 14.68
N LEU A 132 -8.48 -7.11 13.75
CA LEU A 132 -7.84 -8.42 13.62
C LEU A 132 -7.04 -8.73 14.90
N LYS A 133 -7.33 -9.88 15.51
CA LYS A 133 -6.59 -10.35 16.68
C LYS A 133 -5.16 -10.69 16.26
N ASN A 134 -4.19 -10.09 16.94
CA ASN A 134 -2.81 -10.52 16.83
C ASN A 134 -2.69 -11.92 17.46
N VAL A 135 -2.29 -12.92 16.68
CA VAL A 135 -2.04 -14.29 17.15
C VAL A 135 -0.75 -14.38 17.99
N SER A 136 -0.15 -13.24 18.37
CA SER A 136 1.21 -13.14 18.91
C SER A 136 1.32 -13.29 20.44
N LYS A 137 0.28 -13.72 21.15
CA LYS A 137 0.39 -14.11 22.57
C LYS A 137 -0.56 -15.28 22.87
N LEU A 138 -0.04 -16.48 22.65
CA LEU A 138 -0.34 -17.68 23.43
C LEU A 138 0.74 -17.81 24.50
#